data_AF-A0A1R1AQV6-F1
#
_entry.id   AF-A0A1R1AQV6-F1
#
_cell.length_a   1.000
_cell.length_b   1.000
_cell.length_c   1.000
_cell.angle_alpha   90.00
_cell.angle_beta   90.00
_cell.angle_gamma   90.00
#
_symmetry.space_group_name_H-M   'P 1'
#
loop_
_entity.id
_entity.type
_entity.pdbx_description
1 polymer ?
#
loop_
_entity_poly.entity_id
_entity_poly.type
_entity_poly.pdbx_seq_one_letter_code
_entity_poly.pdbx_strand_id
1 'polypeptide(L)'
;MVYVFAGFIFAHDFMIKQIGFALAIGILIDAFIVRMPLVPAVMAIFGDKAWWLPKWLDRLLPNLDVEGDKLIAQLKDQESTSKIKSSSRKAY
;
A
#
# COMPACT_ATOMS: atom_id res chain seq x y z
N MET A 1 0.73 -17.88 3.86
CA MET A 1 2.15 -17.94 4.25
C MET A 1 2.43 -19.06 5.26
N VAL A 2 1.69 -19.18 6.36
CA VAL A 2 1.90 -20.21 7.41
C VAL A 2 2.03 -21.65 6.86
N TYR A 3 1.22 -22.03 5.86
CA TYR A 3 1.24 -23.39 5.28
C TYR A 3 2.59 -23.82 4.71
N VAL A 4 3.33 -22.90 4.08
CA VAL A 4 4.64 -23.20 3.47
C VAL A 4 5.66 -23.56 4.56
N PHE A 5 5.66 -22.82 5.67
CA PHE A 5 6.57 -23.05 6.79
C PHE A 5 6.15 -24.24 7.67
N ALA A 6 4.84 -24.49 7.80
CA ALA A 6 4.34 -25.68 8.48
C ALA A 6 4.76 -26.98 7.76
N GLY A 7 4.89 -26.94 6.43
CA GLY A 7 5.42 -28.07 5.65
C GLY A 7 6.84 -28.51 6.06
N PHE A 8 7.66 -27.60 6.59
CA PHE A 8 9.02 -27.91 7.06
C PHE A 8 9.06 -28.75 8.33
N ILE A 9 7.92 -28.96 9.01
CA ILE A 9 7.82 -29.86 10.17
C ILE A 9 8.11 -31.32 9.77
N PHE A 10 7.88 -31.67 8.51
CA PHE A 10 8.16 -32.98 7.93
C PHE A 10 9.59 -33.14 7.40
N ALA A 11 10.45 -32.13 7.57
CA ALA A 11 11.85 -32.23 7.17
C ALA A 11 12.59 -33.27 8.04
N HIS A 12 13.46 -34.05 7.40
CA HIS A 12 14.35 -35.00 8.09
C HIS A 12 15.48 -34.31 8.84
N ASP A 13 15.91 -33.14 8.37
CA ASP A 13 16.92 -32.32 9.01
C ASP A 13 16.32 -31.58 10.22
N PHE A 14 16.93 -31.81 11.39
CA PHE A 14 16.48 -31.22 12.65
C PHE A 14 16.57 -29.69 12.67
N MET A 15 17.60 -29.11 12.07
CA MET A 15 17.79 -27.66 11.99
C MET A 15 16.66 -27.01 11.16
N ILE A 16 16.35 -27.61 10.01
CA ILE A 16 15.27 -27.12 9.12
C ILE A 16 13.92 -27.20 9.84
N LYS A 17 13.66 -28.32 10.53
CA LYS A 17 12.43 -28.53 11.29
C LYS A 17 12.23 -27.47 12.38
N GLN A 18 13.27 -27.15 13.14
CA GLN A 18 13.21 -26.14 14.21
C GLN A 18 12.93 -24.74 13.67
N ILE A 19 13.68 -24.33 12.63
CA ILE A 19 13.52 -23.00 12.01
C ILE A 19 12.12 -22.88 11.39
N GLY A 20 11.67 -23.90 10.65
CA GLY A 20 10.35 -23.93 10.03
C GLY A 20 9.21 -23.84 11.05
N PHE A 21 9.32 -24.57 12.16
CA PHE A 21 8.34 -24.52 13.25
C PHE A 21 8.28 -23.13 13.90
N ALA A 22 9.44 -22.53 14.22
CA ALA A 22 9.51 -21.19 14.78
C ALA A 22 8.90 -20.13 13.83
N LEU A 23 9.22 -20.21 12.54
CA LEU A 23 8.67 -19.30 11.52
C LEU A 23 7.16 -19.49 11.34
N ALA A 24 6.66 -20.73 11.30
CA ALA A 24 5.23 -21.00 11.16
C ALA A 24 4.42 -20.39 12.32
N ILE A 25 4.90 -20.57 13.55
CA ILE A 25 4.27 -19.99 14.75
C ILE A 25 4.40 -18.46 14.74
N GLY A 26 5.58 -17.92 14.43
CA GLY A 26 5.82 -16.48 14.40
C GLY A 26 4.89 -15.78 13.40
N ILE A 27 4.72 -16.34 12.20
CA ILE A 27 3.83 -15.80 11.18
C ILE A 27 2.36 -15.95 11.59
N LEU A 28 1.99 -17.06 12.24
CA LEU A 28 0.63 -17.25 12.75
C LEU A 28 0.30 -16.17 13.80
N ILE A 29 1.19 -15.95 14.75
CA ILE A 29 1.04 -14.91 15.77
C ILE A 29 1.01 -13.52 15.14
N ASP A 30 1.88 -13.21 14.18
CA ASP A 30 1.85 -11.92 13.48
C ASP A 30 0.52 -11.69 12.75
N ALA A 31 0.03 -12.69 12.04
CA ALA A 31 -1.22 -12.56 11.29
C ALA A 31 -2.44 -12.36 12.19
N PHE A 32 -2.51 -13.07 13.32
CA PHE A 32 -3.70 -13.05 14.19
C PHE A 32 -3.60 -12.07 15.36
N ILE A 33 -2.47 -12.01 16.04
CA ILE A 33 -2.31 -11.18 17.25
C ILE A 33 -1.76 -9.80 16.89
N VAL A 34 -0.80 -9.73 15.96
CA VAL A 34 -0.22 -8.43 15.61
C VAL A 34 -1.13 -7.68 14.65
N ARG A 35 -1.46 -8.27 13.50
CA ARG A 35 -2.18 -7.55 12.44
C ARG A 35 -3.66 -7.33 12.73
N MET A 36 -4.38 -8.30 13.33
CA MET A 36 -5.83 -8.14 13.51
C MET A 36 -6.20 -7.19 14.66
N PRO A 37 -5.59 -7.27 15.88
CA PRO A 37 -5.89 -6.31 16.94
C PRO A 37 -4.78 -5.30 17.23
N LEU A 38 -3.49 -5.69 17.26
CA LEU A 38 -2.43 -4.83 17.78
C LEU A 38 -2.13 -3.62 16.87
N VAL A 39 -1.98 -3.86 15.57
CA VAL A 39 -1.78 -2.80 14.57
C VAL A 39 -2.94 -1.81 14.57
N PRO A 40 -4.22 -2.21 14.43
CA PRO A 40 -5.32 -1.25 14.45
C PRO A 40 -5.49 -0.58 15.81
N ALA A 41 -5.21 -1.25 16.93
CA ALA A 41 -5.22 -0.61 18.25
C ALA A 41 -4.15 0.48 18.36
N VAL A 42 -2.92 0.21 17.92
CA VAL A 42 -1.83 1.20 17.90
C VAL A 42 -2.18 2.35 16.95
N MET A 43 -2.69 2.06 15.76
CA MET A 43 -3.11 3.10 14.81
C MET A 43 -4.25 3.96 15.36
N ALA A 44 -5.21 3.37 16.08
CA ALA A 44 -6.29 4.10 16.72
C ALA A 44 -5.79 5.00 17.87
N ILE A 45 -4.76 4.57 18.61
CA ILE A 45 -4.17 5.36 19.70
C ILE A 45 -3.32 6.52 19.18
N PHE A 46 -2.48 6.27 18.17
CA PHE A 46 -1.56 7.29 17.62
C PHE A 46 -2.24 8.17 16.56
N GLY A 47 -3.37 7.73 16.00
CA GLY A 47 -4.15 8.48 15.02
C GLY A 47 -3.30 9.00 13.86
N ASP A 48 -3.48 10.28 13.52
CA ASP A 48 -2.79 10.96 12.43
C ASP A 48 -1.26 11.02 12.59
N LYS A 49 -0.73 10.84 13.80
CA LYS A 49 0.73 10.77 14.01
C LYS A 49 1.33 9.45 13.50
N ALA A 50 0.54 8.39 13.42
CA ALA A 50 1.02 7.11 12.90
C ALA A 50 1.40 7.18 11.41
N TRP A 51 0.86 8.17 10.71
CA TRP A 51 1.11 8.46 9.30
C TRP A 51 1.85 9.79 9.07
N TRP A 52 2.49 10.35 10.11
CA TRP A 52 3.22 11.60 9.93
C TRP A 52 4.47 11.39 9.07
N LEU A 53 4.47 12.01 7.89
CA LEU A 53 5.65 12.10 7.03
C LEU A 53 6.50 13.30 7.46
N PRO A 54 7.76 13.11 7.89
CA PRO A 54 8.66 14.21 8.22
C PRO A 54 8.81 15.12 7.00
N LYS A 55 8.71 16.44 7.19
CA LYS A 55 8.81 17.44 6.10
C LYS A 55 10.10 17.35 5.27
N TRP A 56 11.18 16.78 5.83
CA TRP A 56 12.41 16.52 5.07
C TRP A 56 12.22 15.43 4.01
N LEU A 57 11.40 14.42 4.32
CA LEU A 57 11.22 13.24 3.49
C LEU A 57 10.23 13.55 2.38
N ASP A 58 9.19 14.32 2.70
CA ASP A 58 8.26 14.91 1.74
C ASP A 58 8.99 15.76 0.67
N ARG A 59 10.06 16.46 1.05
CA ARG A 59 10.86 17.25 0.10
C ARG A 59 11.81 16.42 -0.77
N LEU A 60 12.21 15.24 -0.29
CA LEU A 60 13.11 14.34 -1.02
C LEU A 60 12.34 13.37 -1.93
N LEU A 61 11.08 13.09 -1.59
CA LEU A 61 10.24 12.18 -2.38
C LEU A 61 9.84 12.84 -3.71
N PRO A 62 10.08 12.18 -4.85
CA PRO A 62 9.50 12.57 -6.13
C PRO A 62 7.98 12.60 -6.00
N ASN A 63 7.34 13.54 -6.71
CA ASN A 63 5.89 13.69 -6.69
C ASN A 63 5.24 12.47 -7.39
N LEU A 64 4.96 11.42 -6.63
CA LEU A 64 4.31 10.19 -7.11
C LEU A 64 2.79 10.42 -7.09
N ASP A 65 2.30 11.04 -8.16
CA ASP A 65 0.86 11.14 -8.43
C ASP A 65 0.36 9.76 -8.91
N VAL A 66 0.00 8.89 -7.96
CA VAL A 66 -0.49 7.53 -8.22
C VAL A 66 -1.94 7.55 -8.71
N GLU A 67 -2.71 8.57 -8.32
CA GLU A 67 -4.12 8.74 -8.68
C GLU A 67 -4.32 9.44 -10.04
N GLY A 68 -3.28 10.09 -10.57
CA GLY A 68 -3.34 10.72 -11.88
C GLY A 68 -4.21 11.98 -11.90
N ASP A 69 -4.40 12.62 -10.74
CA ASP A 69 -5.24 13.80 -10.58
C ASP A 69 -4.81 14.93 -11.53
N LYS A 70 -3.50 15.07 -11.77
CA LYS A 70 -2.96 16.05 -12.71
C LYS A 70 -3.31 15.73 -14.16
N LEU A 71 -3.36 14.45 -14.52
CA LEU A 71 -3.74 14.01 -15.86
C LEU A 71 -5.24 14.25 -16.10
N ILE A 72 -6.08 13.94 -15.11
CA ILE A 72 -7.52 14.19 -15.17
C ILE A 72 -7.82 15.68 -15.31
N ALA A 73 -7.11 16.54 -14.57
CA ALA A 73 -7.21 17.99 -14.71
C ALA A 73 -6.85 18.45 -16.13
N GLN A 74 -5.74 17.97 -16.69
CA GLN A 74 -5.31 18.31 -18.06
C GLN A 74 -6.31 17.85 -19.13
N LEU A 75 -6.88 16.64 -18.99
CA LEU A 75 -7.87 16.12 -19.94
C LEU A 75 -9.16 16.95 -19.93
N LYS A 76 -9.59 17.41 -18.75
CA LYS A 76 -10.78 18.27 -18.58
C LYS A 76 -10.57 19.65 -19.23
N ASP A 77 -9.37 20.20 -19.12
CA ASP A 77 -8.97 21.44 -19.77
C ASP A 77 -8.87 21.30 -21.31
N GLN A 78 -8.45 20.13 -21.80
CA GLN A 78 -8.47 19.84 -23.24
C GLN A 78 -9.89 19.64 -23.79
N GLU A 79 -10.78 19.00 -23.03
CA GLU A 79 -12.17 18.78 -23.46
C GLU A 79 -12.94 20.11 -23.57
N SER A 80 -12.74 21.03 -22.63
CA SER A 80 -13.34 22.37 -22.69
C SER A 80 -12.84 23.19 -23.89
N THR A 81 -11.53 23.15 -24.18
CA THR A 81 -10.92 23.85 -25.31
C THR A 81 -11.39 23.29 -26.67
N SER A 82 -11.56 21.96 -26.77
CA SER A 82 -12.04 21.30 -27.99
C SER A 82 -13.51 21.57 -28.29
N LYS A 83 -14.38 21.61 -27.26
CA LYS A 83 -15.81 21.98 -27.39
C LYS A 83 -16.00 23.41 -27.88
N ILE A 84 -15.17 24.35 -27.41
CA ILE A 84 -15.18 25.75 -27.87
C ILE A 84 -14.83 25.82 -29.37
N LYS A 85 -13.78 25.10 -29.79
CA LYS A 85 -13.32 25.10 -31.19
C LYS A 85 -14.27 24.38 -32.16
N SER A 86 -15.02 23.37 -31.70
CA SER A 86 -16.04 22.70 -32.51
C SER A 86 -17.33 23.52 -32.65
N SER A 87 -17.70 24.27 -31.60
CA SER A 87 -18.85 25.17 -31.65
C SER A 87 -18.61 26.35 -32.59
N SER A 88 -17.40 26.92 -32.59
CA SER A 88 -17.02 27.98 -33.53
C SER A 88 -16.94 27.52 -34.99
N ARG A 89 -16.60 26.25 -35.26
CA ARG A 89 -16.54 25.70 -36.63
C ARG A 89 -17.89 25.34 -37.22
N LYS A 90 -18.92 25.17 -36.38
CA LYS A 90 -20.30 24.85 -36.82
C LYS A 90 -21.15 26.10 -37.08
N ALA A 91 -20.62 27.27 -36.75
CA ALA A 91 -21.27 28.59 -36.91
C ALA A 91 -20.84 29.33 -38.20
N TYR A 92 -20.07 28.69 -39.07
CA TYR A 92 -19.68 29.17 -40.40
C TYR A 92 -20.24 28.25 -41.49
#